data_AF-A0A8H5GMN1-F1
#
_entry.id   AF-A0A8H5GMN1-F1
#
_cell.length_a   1.000
_cell.length_b   1.000
_cell.length_c   1.000
_cell.angle_alpha   90.00
_cell.angle_beta   90.00
_cell.angle_gamma   90.00
#
_symmetry.space_group_name_H-M   'P 1'
#
loop_
_entity.id
_entity.type
_entity.pdbx_description
1 polymer ?
#
loop_
_entity_poly.entity_id
_entity_poly.type
_entity_poly.pdbx_seq_one_letter_code
_entity_poly.pdbx_strand_id
1 'polypeptide(L)'
;MFIQFSNLLAEEWEVIEMATSWLKQFHVATVQMSAMKTPMLSRTLKIMQDLEQHVWDILTGLPSSMPAHICNALVAAHNKLILFDANIFTLVLDPHIDCDALKEDYKNNVTLDSHLTQSKAQLCTYFQENYLSHAYTQSTSSSSAPLQDNIIFVDGSPQKKTSCYHHKVDALHDELMEFWEQPPQDSEKCNPVKWWQGQKATFPNLYCLALDVFSIPVHSWKLMVF
;
A
#
# COMPACT_ATOMS: atom_id res chain seq x y z
N MET A 1 1.26 -46.92 -13.73
CA MET A 1 2.14 -46.82 -12.54
C MET A 1 1.27 -46.29 -11.41
N PHE A 2 0.67 -47.18 -10.63
CA PHE A 2 -0.08 -46.80 -9.43
C PHE A 2 0.95 -46.56 -8.33
N ILE A 3 1.07 -45.33 -7.85
CA ILE A 3 1.88 -45.03 -6.67
C ILE A 3 1.20 -45.74 -5.49
N GLN A 4 1.85 -46.76 -4.93
CA GLN A 4 1.38 -47.42 -3.71
C GLN A 4 1.48 -46.40 -2.56
N PHE A 5 0.36 -45.77 -2.20
CA PHE A 5 0.21 -44.93 -1.00
C PHE A 5 0.17 -45.73 0.31
N SER A 6 0.58 -46.99 0.30
CA SER A 6 0.06 -47.98 1.23
C SER A 6 0.75 -48.06 2.59
N ASN A 7 1.80 -47.29 2.89
CA ASN A 7 2.42 -47.32 4.23
C ASN A 7 3.12 -45.98 4.56
N LEU A 8 2.35 -44.91 4.72
CA LEU A 8 2.86 -43.74 5.45
C LEU A 8 2.96 -44.12 6.95
N LEU A 9 4.09 -43.83 7.57
CA LEU A 9 4.28 -43.99 9.01
C LEU A 9 3.40 -42.98 9.78
N ALA A 10 3.07 -43.28 11.04
CA ALA A 10 2.28 -42.38 11.88
C ALA A 10 2.92 -40.99 11.99
N GLU A 11 4.25 -40.93 12.10
CA GLU A 11 5.02 -39.69 12.15
C GLU A 11 4.88 -38.84 10.87
N GLU A 12 4.77 -39.48 9.70
CA GLU A 12 4.61 -38.77 8.43
C GLU A 12 3.21 -38.13 8.33
N TRP A 13 2.19 -38.79 8.90
CA TRP A 13 0.85 -38.21 8.98
C TRP A 13 0.78 -36.97 9.88
N GLU A 14 1.48 -36.97 11.01
CA GLU A 14 1.56 -35.81 11.90
C GLU A 14 2.19 -34.61 11.18
N VAL A 15 3.26 -34.84 10.41
CA VAL A 15 3.90 -33.78 9.60
C VAL A 15 2.94 -33.24 8.53
N ILE A 16 2.20 -34.12 7.85
CA ILE A 16 1.22 -33.72 6.83
C ILE A 16 0.08 -32.91 7.46
N GLU A 17 -0.45 -33.33 8.60
CA GLU A 17 -1.53 -32.63 9.29
C GLU A 17 -1.09 -31.24 9.74
N MET A 18 0.12 -31.15 10.32
CA MET A 18 0.74 -29.89 10.70
C MET A 18 0.93 -28.95 9.49
N ALA A 19 1.51 -29.44 8.39
CA ALA A 19 1.70 -28.64 7.18
C ALA A 19 0.36 -28.20 6.57
N THR A 20 -0.65 -29.07 6.59
CA THR A 20 -2.00 -28.75 6.11
C THR A 20 -2.64 -27.64 6.94
N SER A 21 -2.43 -27.66 8.26
CA SER A 21 -2.89 -26.60 9.16
C SER A 21 -2.27 -25.24 8.80
N TRP A 22 -0.96 -25.20 8.52
CA TRP A 22 -0.28 -23.98 8.08
C TRP A 22 -0.86 -23.45 6.76
N LEU A 23 -0.98 -24.33 5.75
CA LEU A 23 -1.52 -23.98 4.43
C LEU A 23 -2.97 -23.49 4.48
N LYS A 24 -3.76 -23.96 5.44
CA LYS A 24 -5.15 -23.52 5.62
C LYS A 24 -5.25 -22.01 5.89
N GLN A 25 -4.31 -21.43 6.63
CA GLN A 25 -4.33 -19.99 6.89
C GLN A 25 -4.01 -19.17 5.64
N PHE A 26 -3.04 -19.60 4.83
CA PHE A 26 -2.79 -19.00 3.52
C PHE A 26 -4.01 -19.09 2.60
N HIS A 27 -4.72 -20.21 2.63
CA HIS A 27 -5.97 -20.36 1.89
C HIS A 27 -7.04 -19.37 2.35
N VAL A 28 -7.26 -19.26 3.66
CA VAL A 28 -8.24 -18.30 4.24
C VAL A 28 -7.89 -16.87 3.83
N ALA A 29 -6.64 -16.46 3.96
CA ALA A 29 -6.18 -15.15 3.53
C ALA A 29 -6.40 -14.92 2.02
N THR A 30 -6.08 -15.92 1.19
CA THR A 30 -6.30 -15.85 -0.27
C THR A 30 -7.79 -15.70 -0.61
N VAL A 31 -8.67 -16.46 0.05
CA VAL A 31 -10.13 -16.36 -0.14
C VAL A 31 -10.62 -14.99 0.29
N GLN A 32 -10.19 -14.49 1.45
CA GLN A 32 -10.55 -13.15 1.92
C GLN A 32 -10.10 -12.07 0.93
N MET A 33 -8.85 -12.12 0.47
CA MET A 33 -8.30 -11.14 -0.47
C MET A 33 -8.99 -11.19 -1.83
N SER A 34 -9.30 -12.39 -2.34
CA SER A 34 -9.99 -12.55 -3.62
C SER A 34 -11.49 -12.20 -3.57
N ALA A 35 -12.12 -12.31 -2.40
CA ALA A 35 -13.51 -11.89 -2.20
C ALA A 35 -13.68 -10.36 -2.08
N MET A 36 -12.59 -9.60 -1.91
CA MET A 36 -12.66 -8.13 -1.82
C MET A 36 -13.03 -7.52 -3.18
N LYS A 37 -14.26 -6.99 -3.29
CA LYS A 37 -14.73 -6.26 -4.49
C LYS A 37 -13.91 -5.01 -4.79
N THR A 38 -13.41 -4.37 -3.73
CA THR A 38 -12.47 -3.25 -3.80
C THR A 38 -11.31 -3.61 -2.90
N PRO A 39 -10.08 -3.78 -3.43
CA PRO A 39 -8.93 -4.08 -2.60
C PRO A 39 -8.69 -2.87 -1.70
N MET A 40 -9.09 -2.98 -0.42
CA MET A 40 -8.73 -1.99 0.58
C MET A 40 -7.35 -2.37 1.08
N LEU A 41 -6.42 -1.43 0.94
CA LEU A 41 -5.02 -1.69 1.20
C LEU A 41 -4.76 -1.90 2.70
N SER A 42 -5.40 -1.12 3.56
CA SER A 42 -5.47 -1.36 5.01
C SER A 42 -5.89 -2.79 5.35
N ARG A 43 -6.97 -3.29 4.72
CA ARG A 43 -7.44 -4.67 4.93
C ARG A 43 -6.45 -5.71 4.39
N THR A 44 -5.83 -5.42 3.25
CA THR A 44 -4.80 -6.29 2.66
C THR A 44 -3.58 -6.39 3.57
N LEU A 45 -3.10 -5.25 4.09
CA LEU A 45 -2.01 -5.21 5.04
C LEU A 45 -2.37 -6.02 6.28
N LYS A 46 -3.56 -5.82 6.85
CA LYS A 46 -3.97 -6.57 8.04
C LYS A 46 -3.94 -8.08 7.81
N ILE A 47 -4.43 -8.55 6.66
CA ILE A 47 -4.36 -9.97 6.28
C ILE A 47 -2.90 -10.44 6.16
N MET A 48 -2.03 -9.62 5.56
CA MET A 48 -0.61 -9.95 5.40
C MET A 48 0.13 -10.00 6.74
N GLN A 49 -0.14 -9.06 7.64
CA GLN A 49 0.40 -9.04 9.00
C GLN A 49 -0.07 -10.25 9.80
N ASP A 50 -1.36 -10.61 9.70
CA ASP A 50 -1.89 -11.79 10.37
C ASP A 50 -1.23 -13.09 9.82
N LEU A 51 -0.91 -13.14 8.52
CA LEU A 51 -0.13 -14.23 7.93
C LEU A 51 1.32 -14.23 8.41
N GLU A 52 1.97 -13.07 8.47
CA GLU A 52 3.36 -12.93 8.93
C GLU A 52 3.49 -13.44 10.36
N GLN A 53 2.64 -12.95 11.25
CA GLN A 53 2.59 -13.38 12.65
C GLN A 53 2.34 -14.89 12.74
N HIS A 54 1.43 -15.43 11.92
CA HIS A 54 1.19 -16.87 11.90
C HIS A 54 2.43 -17.67 11.49
N VAL A 55 3.17 -17.22 10.45
CA VAL A 55 4.41 -17.88 10.03
C VAL A 55 5.48 -17.78 11.11
N TRP A 56 5.57 -16.65 11.81
CA TRP A 56 6.46 -16.46 12.93
C TRP A 56 6.13 -17.42 14.10
N ASP A 57 4.86 -17.55 14.45
CA ASP A 57 4.39 -18.48 15.48
C ASP A 57 4.74 -19.93 15.11
N ILE A 58 4.60 -20.29 13.84
CA ILE A 58 5.05 -21.59 13.34
C ILE A 58 6.55 -21.74 13.56
N LEU A 59 7.37 -20.80 13.06
CA LEU A 59 8.83 -20.85 13.14
C LEU A 59 9.34 -20.98 14.57
N THR A 60 8.72 -20.28 15.51
CA THR A 60 9.09 -20.34 16.94
C THR A 60 8.63 -21.62 17.64
N GLY A 61 7.58 -22.28 17.12
CA GLY A 61 7.04 -23.54 17.63
C GLY A 61 7.61 -24.81 16.99
N LEU A 62 8.54 -24.71 16.01
CA LEU A 62 9.06 -25.90 15.32
C LEU A 62 9.89 -26.80 16.24
N PRO A 63 9.68 -28.13 16.20
CA PRO A 63 10.57 -29.09 16.87
C PRO A 63 11.97 -29.07 16.27
N SER A 64 13.00 -29.32 17.09
CA SER A 64 14.40 -29.36 16.66
C SER A 64 14.72 -30.51 15.68
N SER A 65 13.84 -31.51 15.57
CA SER A 65 13.93 -32.60 14.61
C SER A 65 13.43 -32.23 13.20
N MET A 66 12.89 -31.03 13.01
CA MET A 66 12.29 -30.61 11.74
C MET A 66 13.32 -30.61 10.59
N PRO A 67 12.99 -31.15 9.41
CA PRO A 67 13.86 -31.08 8.25
C PRO A 67 14.21 -29.64 7.86
N ALA A 68 15.50 -29.36 7.65
CA ALA A 68 16.01 -28.02 7.37
C ALA A 68 15.36 -27.33 6.16
N HIS A 69 14.94 -28.10 5.15
CA HIS A 69 14.28 -27.54 3.97
C HIS A 69 12.90 -26.93 4.29
N ILE A 70 12.17 -27.48 5.26
CA ILE A 70 10.88 -26.93 5.72
C ILE A 70 11.13 -25.62 6.47
N CYS A 71 12.10 -25.61 7.38
CA CYS A 71 12.50 -24.39 8.09
C CYS A 71 12.90 -23.28 7.11
N ASN A 72 13.74 -23.60 6.12
CA ASN A 72 14.16 -22.64 5.10
C ASN A 72 12.99 -22.14 4.26
N ALA A 73 12.03 -23.00 3.92
CA ALA A 73 10.83 -22.60 3.18
C ALA A 73 9.95 -21.62 4.00
N LEU A 74 9.79 -21.87 5.31
CA LEU A 74 9.04 -20.98 6.21
C LEU A 74 9.76 -19.64 6.42
N VAL A 75 11.09 -19.65 6.60
CA VAL A 75 11.89 -18.41 6.66
C VAL A 75 11.77 -17.63 5.36
N ALA A 76 11.82 -18.30 4.20
CA ALA A 76 11.63 -17.65 2.92
C ALA A 76 10.21 -17.07 2.77
N ALA A 77 9.18 -17.77 3.25
CA ALA A 77 7.81 -17.27 3.28
C ALA A 77 7.67 -16.04 4.20
N HIS A 78 8.24 -16.10 5.40
CA HIS A 78 8.27 -14.99 6.35
C HIS A 78 8.93 -13.74 5.74
N ASN A 79 10.11 -13.89 5.15
CA ASN A 79 10.83 -12.79 4.51
C ASN A 79 10.05 -12.19 3.32
N LYS A 80 9.28 -13.00 2.60
CA LYS A 80 8.39 -12.52 1.53
C LYS A 80 7.21 -11.71 2.08
N LEU A 81 6.68 -12.08 3.24
CA LEU A 81 5.59 -11.36 3.90
C LEU A 81 6.08 -10.03 4.48
N ILE A 82 7.29 -9.99 5.07
CA ILE A 82 7.92 -8.74 5.52
C ILE A 82 8.16 -7.78 4.36
N LEU A 83 8.59 -8.28 3.18
CA LEU A 83 8.85 -7.41 2.01
C LEU A 83 7.61 -6.63 1.55
N PHE A 84 6.41 -7.07 1.95
CA PHE A 84 5.17 -6.36 1.68
C PHE A 84 5.03 -5.02 2.44
N ASP A 85 5.91 -4.74 3.40
CA ASP A 85 6.06 -3.42 4.03
C ASP A 85 6.53 -2.32 3.05
N ALA A 86 6.93 -2.67 1.81
CA ALA A 86 7.47 -1.69 0.87
C ALA A 86 6.49 -0.60 0.39
N ASN A 87 5.20 -0.66 0.73
CA ASN A 87 4.21 0.36 0.36
C ASN A 87 3.59 1.07 1.58
N ILE A 88 4.37 1.30 2.65
CA ILE A 88 3.92 2.07 3.83
C ILE A 88 3.30 3.43 3.46
N PHE A 89 3.67 4.05 2.33
CA PHE A 89 3.01 5.28 1.85
C PHE A 89 1.49 5.15 1.75
N THR A 90 1.01 3.98 1.36
CA THR A 90 -0.43 3.72 1.24
C THR A 90 -1.13 3.66 2.59
N LEU A 91 -0.42 3.21 3.63
CA LEU A 91 -0.92 3.16 5.00
C LEU A 91 -0.93 4.54 5.61
N VAL A 92 0.15 5.28 5.40
CA VAL A 92 0.33 6.65 5.88
C VAL A 92 -0.65 7.61 5.22
N LEU A 93 -1.19 7.28 4.04
CA LEU A 93 -2.23 8.02 3.33
C LEU A 93 -3.65 7.44 3.46
N ASP A 94 -3.83 6.35 4.23
CA ASP A 94 -5.16 5.78 4.47
C ASP A 94 -5.86 6.59 5.58
N PRO A 95 -6.98 7.29 5.29
CA PRO A 95 -7.65 8.14 6.27
C PRO A 95 -8.26 7.36 7.45
N HIS A 96 -8.30 6.03 7.40
CA HIS A 96 -8.76 5.21 8.51
C HIS A 96 -7.66 4.83 9.48
N ILE A 97 -6.39 4.94 9.08
CA ILE A 97 -5.26 4.50 9.90
C ILE A 97 -4.77 5.68 10.73
N ASP A 98 -5.01 5.57 12.04
CA ASP A 98 -4.30 6.38 13.01
C ASP A 98 -2.87 5.86 13.15
N CYS A 99 -1.90 6.61 12.64
CA CYS A 99 -0.49 6.23 12.77
C CYS A 99 -0.03 6.19 14.24
N ASP A 100 -0.62 7.01 15.11
CA ASP A 100 -0.22 7.07 16.51
C ASP A 100 -0.86 5.93 17.31
N ALA A 101 -2.13 5.60 17.02
CA ALA A 101 -2.72 4.38 17.57
C ALA A 101 -1.99 3.12 17.08
N LEU A 102 -1.59 3.09 15.81
CA LEU A 102 -0.78 2.00 15.26
C LEU A 102 0.57 1.89 15.96
N LYS A 103 1.21 3.00 16.35
CA LYS A 103 2.45 2.95 17.15
C LYS A 103 2.21 2.36 18.54
N GLU A 104 1.12 2.72 19.21
CA GLU A 104 0.82 2.20 20.54
C GLU A 104 0.45 0.70 20.52
N ASP A 105 -0.34 0.26 19.55
CA ASP A 105 -0.69 -1.17 19.38
C ASP A 105 0.55 -2.04 19.17
N TYR A 106 1.62 -1.46 18.62
CA TYR A 106 2.86 -2.13 18.29
C TYR A 106 4.06 -1.62 19.07
N LYS A 107 3.85 -1.08 20.28
CA LYS A 107 4.90 -0.49 21.12
C LYS A 107 6.10 -1.40 21.39
N ASN A 108 5.90 -2.73 21.33
CA ASN A 108 6.97 -3.72 21.52
C ASN A 108 7.74 -4.04 20.22
N ASN A 109 7.24 -3.62 19.06
CA ASN A 109 7.87 -3.83 17.76
C ASN A 109 8.68 -2.59 17.37
N VAL A 110 9.92 -2.53 17.85
CA VAL A 110 10.88 -1.44 17.57
C VAL A 110 11.10 -1.25 16.06
N THR A 111 11.02 -2.33 15.29
CA THR A 111 11.21 -2.32 13.84
C THR A 111 10.08 -1.55 13.16
N LEU A 112 8.81 -1.81 13.52
CA LEU A 112 7.66 -1.15 12.91
C LEU A 112 7.64 0.37 13.15
N ASP A 113 7.94 0.82 14.38
CA ASP A 113 7.97 2.26 14.69
C ASP A 113 9.06 2.99 13.89
N SER A 114 10.24 2.36 13.75
CA SER A 114 11.33 2.89 12.93
C SER A 114 10.92 2.96 11.45
N HIS A 115 10.27 1.93 10.92
CA HIS A 115 9.79 1.91 9.54
C HIS A 115 8.69 2.94 9.28
N LEU A 116 7.73 3.10 10.19
CA LEU A 116 6.65 4.08 10.04
C LEU A 116 7.19 5.51 10.05
N THR A 117 8.11 5.79 10.98
CA THR A 117 8.77 7.10 11.09
C THR A 117 9.62 7.40 9.85
N GLN A 118 10.42 6.43 9.40
CA GLN A 118 11.21 6.54 8.17
C GLN A 118 10.31 6.77 6.95
N SER A 119 9.20 6.04 6.85
CA SER A 119 8.29 6.13 5.71
C SER A 119 7.53 7.46 5.69
N LYS A 120 7.13 8.00 6.84
CA LYS A 120 6.58 9.36 6.94
C LYS A 120 7.60 10.38 6.41
N ALA A 121 8.85 10.29 6.85
CA ALA A 121 9.91 11.20 6.38
C ALA A 121 10.16 11.06 4.87
N GLN A 122 10.23 9.83 4.35
CA GLN A 122 10.37 9.58 2.92
C GLN A 122 9.19 10.09 2.11
N LEU A 123 7.96 9.95 2.61
CA LEU A 123 6.76 10.47 1.98
C LEU A 123 6.77 12.01 1.94
N CYS A 124 7.18 12.66 3.04
CA CYS A 124 7.37 14.11 3.07
C CYS A 124 8.36 14.57 1.99
N THR A 125 9.56 13.98 1.94
CA THR A 125 10.56 14.31 0.92
C THR A 125 10.02 14.09 -0.50
N TYR A 126 9.40 12.92 -0.74
CA TYR A 126 8.83 12.60 -2.05
C TYR A 126 7.72 13.58 -2.47
N PHE A 127 6.83 13.94 -1.54
CA PHE A 127 5.75 14.91 -1.78
C PHE A 127 6.30 16.30 -2.13
N GLN A 128 7.27 16.77 -1.36
CA GLN A 128 7.91 18.07 -1.60
C GLN A 128 8.61 18.13 -2.96
N GLU A 129 9.36 17.09 -3.32
CA GLU A 129 10.10 17.03 -4.57
C GLU A 129 9.20 16.90 -5.81
N ASN A 130 8.12 16.12 -5.73
CA ASN A 130 7.35 15.73 -6.92
C ASN A 130 6.02 16.48 -7.08
N TYR A 131 5.40 16.94 -5.99
CA TYR A 131 4.06 17.51 -6.02
C TYR A 131 4.04 19.01 -5.69
N LEU A 132 4.92 19.49 -4.81
CA LEU A 132 5.02 20.93 -4.52
C LEU A 132 5.88 21.69 -5.54
N SER A 133 6.91 21.06 -6.08
CA SER A 133 7.92 21.74 -6.93
C SER A 133 7.39 22.22 -8.29
N HIS A 134 6.29 21.65 -8.80
CA HIS A 134 5.73 22.02 -10.12
C HIS A 134 4.74 23.18 -10.10
N ALA A 135 4.23 23.57 -8.92
CA ALA A 135 3.30 24.70 -8.79
C ALA A 135 3.99 26.06 -9.01
N TYR A 136 5.33 26.13 -8.92
CA TYR A 136 6.09 27.38 -8.95
C TYR A 136 6.60 27.77 -10.35
N THR A 137 6.74 26.84 -11.30
CA THR A 137 7.53 27.10 -12.53
C THR A 137 6.75 27.77 -13.66
N GLN A 138 5.43 27.96 -13.57
CA GLN A 138 4.63 28.57 -14.65
C GLN A 138 4.12 29.99 -14.38
N SER A 139 4.44 30.60 -13.23
CA SER A 139 3.91 31.93 -12.87
C SER A 139 4.72 33.14 -13.40
N THR A 140 5.77 32.93 -14.21
CA THR A 140 6.61 34.01 -14.75
C THR A 140 6.80 33.86 -16.26
N SER A 141 5.73 34.04 -17.02
CA SER A 141 5.81 34.29 -18.47
C SER A 141 4.64 35.17 -18.92
N SER A 142 4.50 36.35 -18.33
CA SER A 142 3.76 37.46 -18.96
C SER A 142 4.61 38.00 -20.11
N SER A 143 4.61 37.29 -21.24
CA SER A 143 5.10 37.80 -22.52
C SER A 143 3.93 38.54 -23.20
N SER A 144 4.08 39.85 -23.29
CA SER A 144 3.20 40.76 -24.02
C SER A 144 3.12 40.39 -25.51
N ALA A 145 1.89 40.40 -26.04
CA ALA A 145 1.52 40.09 -27.41
C ALA A 145 2.28 40.87 -28.50
N PRO A 146 2.17 40.42 -29.76
CA PRO A 146 1.39 41.24 -30.68
C PRO A 146 0.33 40.45 -31.48
N LEU A 147 -0.77 41.16 -31.73
CA LEU A 147 -1.88 40.81 -32.63
C LEU A 147 -1.37 40.58 -34.06
N GLN A 148 -1.82 39.50 -34.71
CA GLN A 148 -2.06 39.50 -36.15
C GLN A 148 -3.09 38.45 -36.56
N ASP A 149 -4.10 38.93 -37.29
CA ASP A 149 -5.17 38.19 -37.97
C ASP A 149 -4.63 37.26 -39.08
N ASN A 150 -5.13 36.01 -39.13
CA ASN A 150 -5.89 35.45 -40.27
C ASN A 150 -6.04 33.92 -40.20
N ILE A 151 -7.31 33.49 -40.17
CA ILE A 151 -8.00 32.37 -40.84
C ILE A 151 -7.20 31.09 -41.19
N ILE A 152 -7.65 29.93 -40.67
CA ILE A 152 -8.20 28.74 -41.39
C ILE A 152 -8.62 27.68 -40.37
N PHE A 153 -9.89 27.28 -40.42
CA PHE A 153 -10.48 26.17 -39.66
C PHE A 153 -9.96 24.84 -40.23
N VAL A 154 -9.15 24.11 -39.46
CA VAL A 154 -8.89 22.68 -39.70
C VAL A 154 -9.33 21.91 -38.46
N ASP A 155 -10.25 20.98 -38.71
CA ASP A 155 -10.85 20.04 -37.79
C ASP A 155 -9.76 19.19 -37.11
N GLY A 156 -9.46 19.52 -35.85
CA GLY A 156 -8.39 18.93 -35.05
C GLY A 156 -8.97 18.23 -33.83
N SER A 157 -8.84 16.91 -33.82
CA SER A 157 -9.12 15.99 -32.71
C SER A 157 -8.86 16.59 -31.32
N PRO A 158 -9.79 16.44 -30.35
CA PRO A 158 -9.62 17.03 -29.02
C PRO A 158 -8.52 16.27 -28.27
N GLN A 159 -7.28 16.74 -28.44
CA GLN A 159 -6.20 16.42 -27.52
C GLN A 159 -6.62 16.95 -26.15
N LYS A 160 -7.02 16.01 -25.30
CA LYS A 160 -7.37 16.17 -23.90
C LYS A 160 -6.11 16.66 -23.18
N LYS A 161 -5.85 17.96 -23.24
CA LYS A 161 -4.83 18.62 -22.44
C LYS A 161 -5.20 18.35 -20.99
N THR A 162 -4.43 17.51 -20.31
CA THR A 162 -4.45 17.35 -18.86
C THR A 162 -3.91 18.62 -18.21
N SER A 163 -4.60 19.73 -18.41
CA SER A 163 -4.42 20.99 -17.67
C SER A 163 -5.30 20.89 -16.44
N CYS A 164 -4.85 20.09 -15.48
CA CYS A 164 -5.29 20.20 -14.10
C CYS A 164 -4.12 20.85 -13.35
N TYR A 165 -4.41 21.54 -12.24
CA TYR A 165 -3.40 22.05 -11.30
C TYR A 165 -2.78 23.40 -11.64
N HIS A 166 -3.64 24.42 -11.80
CA HIS A 166 -3.29 25.78 -11.42
C HIS A 166 -4.16 26.18 -10.23
N HIS A 167 -3.79 25.70 -9.04
CA HIS A 167 -4.26 26.27 -7.79
C HIS A 167 -3.26 27.29 -7.29
N LYS A 168 -3.78 28.44 -6.85
CA LYS A 168 -2.98 29.52 -6.29
C LYS A 168 -2.29 28.98 -5.05
N VAL A 169 -0.96 29.08 -5.06
CA VAL A 169 -0.10 28.69 -3.97
C VAL A 169 -0.23 29.75 -2.87
N ASP A 170 -1.24 29.60 -2.03
CA ASP A 170 -1.24 30.23 -0.71
C ASP A 170 -0.22 29.48 0.17
N ALA A 171 0.55 30.28 0.91
CA ALA A 171 1.73 29.94 1.71
C ALA A 171 1.87 28.46 2.10
N LEU A 172 2.75 27.70 1.39
CA LEU A 172 3.31 26.38 1.75
C LEU A 172 2.55 25.66 2.87
N HIS A 173 1.25 25.46 2.64
CA HIS A 173 0.43 24.83 3.64
C HIS A 173 0.81 23.36 3.55
N ASP A 174 1.40 22.84 4.62
CA ASP A 174 1.89 21.47 4.62
C ASP A 174 0.68 20.53 4.71
N GLU A 175 0.06 20.29 3.56
CA GLU A 175 -1.14 19.46 3.39
C GLU A 175 -0.95 18.09 4.08
N LEU A 176 0.27 17.55 4.09
CA LEU A 176 0.60 16.29 4.76
C LEU A 176 0.46 16.41 6.29
N MET A 177 0.99 17.48 6.87
CA MET A 177 0.91 17.70 8.32
C MET A 177 -0.53 17.95 8.75
N GLU A 178 -1.28 18.80 8.03
CA GLU A 178 -2.70 19.02 8.34
C GLU A 178 -3.50 17.72 8.22
N PHE A 179 -3.25 16.93 7.18
CA PHE A 179 -3.89 15.62 7.02
C PHE A 179 -3.62 14.69 8.19
N TRP A 180 -2.36 14.58 8.66
CA TRP A 180 -2.01 13.73 9.81
C TRP A 180 -2.57 14.22 11.15
N GLU A 181 -2.92 15.50 11.27
CA GLU A 181 -3.61 16.04 12.44
C GLU A 181 -5.13 15.78 12.42
N GLN A 182 -5.69 15.32 11.29
CA GLN A 182 -7.12 15.01 11.20
C GLN A 182 -7.47 13.73 11.98
N PRO A 183 -8.65 13.67 12.62
CA PRO A 183 -9.09 12.45 13.27
C PRO A 183 -9.32 11.32 12.25
N PRO A 184 -9.00 10.07 12.62
CA PRO A 184 -9.24 8.90 11.78
C PRO A 184 -10.71 8.77 11.39
N GLN A 185 -10.95 8.31 10.17
CA GLN A 185 -12.30 8.14 9.63
C GLN A 185 -12.88 6.76 9.94
N ASP A 186 -14.20 6.64 9.92
CA ASP A 186 -14.92 5.37 10.13
C ASP A 186 -14.68 4.40 8.96
N SER A 187 -13.94 3.32 9.24
CA SER A 187 -13.53 2.29 8.28
C SER A 187 -14.69 1.57 7.56
N GLU A 188 -15.88 1.50 8.16
CA GLU A 188 -17.01 0.78 7.56
C GLU A 188 -17.71 1.58 6.46
N LYS A 189 -17.63 2.91 6.52
CA LYS A 189 -18.42 3.80 5.65
C LYS A 189 -17.60 4.48 4.56
N CYS A 190 -16.28 4.44 4.66
CA CYS A 190 -15.41 5.31 3.90
C CYS A 190 -14.47 4.50 3.00
N ASN A 191 -14.54 4.79 1.69
CA ASN A 191 -13.60 4.25 0.71
C ASN A 191 -12.47 5.27 0.54
N PRO A 192 -11.18 4.91 0.73
CA PRO A 192 -10.08 5.88 0.72
C PRO A 192 -10.05 6.75 -0.54
N VAL A 193 -10.28 6.15 -1.71
CA VAL A 193 -10.30 6.89 -3.00
C VAL A 193 -11.45 7.89 -3.04
N LYS A 194 -12.65 7.50 -2.60
CA LYS A 194 -13.81 8.41 -2.52
C LYS A 194 -13.60 9.51 -1.49
N TRP A 195 -12.95 9.21 -0.38
CA TRP A 195 -12.62 10.17 0.65
C TRP A 195 -11.67 11.24 0.13
N TRP A 196 -10.56 10.81 -0.48
CA TRP A 196 -9.59 11.71 -1.13
C TRP A 196 -10.27 12.57 -2.20
N GLN A 197 -11.21 12.01 -2.96
CA GLN A 197 -12.01 12.79 -3.92
C GLN A 197 -12.82 13.92 -3.26
N GLY A 198 -13.38 13.69 -2.07
CA GLY A 198 -14.07 14.71 -1.28
C GLY A 198 -13.12 15.79 -0.74
N GLN A 199 -11.87 15.43 -0.46
CA GLN A 199 -10.86 16.34 0.07
C GLN A 199 -10.06 17.12 -0.99
N LYS A 200 -10.38 16.96 -2.27
CA LYS A 200 -9.65 17.60 -3.37
C LYS A 200 -9.52 19.13 -3.23
N ALA A 201 -10.52 19.79 -2.65
CA ALA A 201 -10.49 21.24 -2.45
C ALA A 201 -9.59 21.65 -1.26
N THR A 202 -9.51 20.80 -0.23
CA THR A 202 -8.71 21.02 0.98
C THR A 202 -7.24 20.68 0.74
N PHE A 203 -7.00 19.55 0.08
CA PHE A 203 -5.67 18.95 -0.12
C PHE A 203 -5.40 18.68 -1.60
N PRO A 204 -5.31 19.73 -2.44
CA PRO A 204 -5.24 19.55 -3.90
C PRO A 204 -3.99 18.78 -4.37
N ASN A 205 -2.83 19.00 -3.74
CA ASN A 205 -1.59 18.34 -4.15
C ASN A 205 -1.51 16.94 -3.57
N LEU A 206 -1.84 16.78 -2.29
CA LEU A 206 -1.83 15.51 -1.60
C LEU A 206 -2.90 14.56 -2.15
N TYR A 207 -4.04 15.08 -2.61
CA TYR A 207 -5.02 14.32 -3.38
C TYR A 207 -4.41 13.66 -4.62
N CYS A 208 -3.55 14.37 -5.36
CA CYS A 208 -2.90 13.82 -6.54
C CYS A 208 -1.95 12.69 -6.16
N LEU A 209 -1.11 12.91 -5.14
CA LEU A 209 -0.22 11.89 -4.60
C LEU A 209 -1.00 10.65 -4.14
N ALA A 210 -2.08 10.85 -3.38
CA ALA A 210 -2.93 9.77 -2.92
C ALA A 210 -3.50 8.98 -4.10
N LEU A 211 -4.01 9.64 -5.15
CA LEU A 211 -4.49 8.94 -6.33
C LEU A 211 -3.39 8.15 -7.05
N ASP A 212 -2.21 8.71 -7.22
CA ASP A 212 -1.10 8.01 -7.88
C ASP A 212 -0.69 6.77 -7.10
N VAL A 213 -0.63 6.88 -5.77
CA VAL A 213 -0.35 5.77 -4.85
C VAL A 213 -1.45 4.72 -4.87
N PHE A 214 -2.73 5.10 -4.77
CA PHE A 214 -3.86 4.17 -4.78
C PHE A 214 -4.20 3.58 -6.15
N SER A 215 -3.72 4.19 -7.24
CA SER A 215 -3.90 3.69 -8.60
C SER A 215 -2.98 2.52 -8.93
N ILE A 216 -1.96 2.25 -8.12
CA ILE A 216 -1.09 1.08 -8.27
C ILE A 216 -1.95 -0.17 -8.02
N PRO A 217 -2.23 -0.99 -9.04
CA PRO A 217 -3.09 -2.14 -8.86
C PRO A 217 -2.43 -3.13 -7.90
N VAL A 218 -3.17 -3.57 -6.88
CA VAL A 218 -2.73 -4.64 -5.96
C VAL A 218 -2.32 -5.91 -6.72
N HIS A 219 -2.86 -6.12 -7.92
CA HIS A 219 -2.54 -7.27 -8.79
C HIS A 219 -1.26 -7.09 -9.62
N SER A 220 -0.71 -5.87 -9.77
CA SER A 220 0.67 -5.71 -10.26
C SER A 220 1.68 -6.37 -9.30
N TRP A 221 1.29 -6.64 -8.05
CA TRP A 221 2.09 -7.35 -7.06
C TRP A 221 2.05 -8.87 -7.22
N LYS A 222 1.10 -9.40 -8.01
CA LYS A 222 1.01 -10.84 -8.35
C LYS A 222 2.21 -11.32 -9.17
N LEU A 223 2.92 -10.41 -9.86
CA LEU A 223 4.14 -10.69 -10.61
C LEU A 223 5.40 -10.83 -9.74
N MET A 224 5.33 -10.50 -8.44
CA MET A 224 6.45 -10.70 -7.51
C MET A 224 6.34 -12.00 -6.70
N VAL A 225 5.25 -12.76 -6.85
CA VAL A 225 4.93 -13.89 -5.95
C VAL A 225 5.13 -15.28 -6.60
N PHE A 226 5.43 -15.36 -7.89
CA PHE A 226 5.75 -16.64 -8.57
C PHE A 226 7.09 -16.59 -9.30
#